data_AF-A0A662P0C6-F1
#
_entry.id   AF-A0A662P0C6-F1
#
_cell.length_a   1.000
_cell.length_b   1.000
_cell.length_c   1.000
_cell.angle_alpha   90.00
_cell.angle_beta   90.00
_cell.angle_gamma   90.00
#
_symmetry.space_group_name_H-M   'P 1'
#
loop_
_entity.id
_entity.type
_entity.pdbx_description
1 polymer ?
#
loop_
_entity_poly.entity_id
_entity_poly.type
_entity_poly.pdbx_seq_one_letter_code
_entity_poly.pdbx_strand_id
1 'polypeptide(L)' 'MDDRTLRTIEESIITLLIAWLSYLFIYQNYLLYRWHRGLPLPSRIPALLGGVAFGALYAMYAARKFERELEEKED' A
#
# COMPACT_ATOMS: atom_id res chain seq x y z
N MET A 1 -6.44 -23.99 -10.40
CA MET A 1 -5.48 -23.10 -9.71
C MET A 1 -5.69 -23.35 -8.22
N ASP A 2 -4.63 -23.50 -7.43
CA ASP A 2 -4.76 -23.77 -5.98
C ASP A 2 -5.38 -22.55 -5.28
N ASP A 3 -6.30 -22.77 -4.33
CA ASP A 3 -6.99 -21.68 -3.61
C ASP A 3 -6.01 -20.75 -2.88
N ARG A 4 -4.88 -21.29 -2.41
CA ARG A 4 -3.81 -20.49 -1.80
C ARG A 4 -3.16 -19.55 -2.81
N THR A 5 -2.89 -20.03 -4.03
CA THR A 5 -2.29 -19.20 -5.09
C THR A 5 -3.21 -18.05 -5.48
N LEU A 6 -4.52 -18.30 -5.60
CA LEU A 6 -5.50 -17.25 -5.90
C LEU A 6 -5.50 -16.18 -4.80
N ARG A 7 -5.51 -16.61 -3.54
CA ARG A 7 -5.54 -15.70 -2.39
C ARG A 7 -4.26 -14.89 -2.24
N THR A 8 -3.09 -15.48 -2.50
CA THR A 8 -1.81 -14.75 -2.53
C THR A 8 -1.80 -13.70 -3.64
N ILE A 9 -2.33 -14.01 -4.82
CA ILE A 9 -2.44 -13.06 -5.93
C ILE A 9 -3.37 -11.90 -5.55
N GLU A 10 -4.53 -12.20 -4.97
CA GLU A 10 -5.49 -11.18 -4.53
C GLU A 10 -4.85 -10.19 -3.55
N GLU A 11 -4.22 -10.69 -2.50
CA GLU A 11 -3.62 -9.87 -1.46
C GLU A 11 -2.39 -9.11 -1.97
N SER A 12 -1.66 -9.67 -2.94
CA SER A 12 -0.59 -8.98 -3.65
C SER A 12 -1.12 -7.80 -4.47
N ILE A 13 -2.24 -7.99 -5.20
CA ILE A 13 -2.89 -6.93 -5.97
C ILE A 13 -3.40 -5.83 -5.04
N ILE A 14 -4.04 -6.18 -3.93
CA ILE A 14 -4.54 -5.20 -2.95
C ILE A 14 -3.38 -4.40 -2.34
N THR A 15 -2.29 -5.07 -1.98
CA THR A 15 -1.07 -4.42 -1.47
C THR A 15 -0.53 -3.40 -2.47
N LEU A 16 -0.44 -3.78 -3.76
CA LEU A 16 0.03 -2.90 -4.82
C LEU A 16 -0.90 -1.70 -5.01
N LEU A 17 -2.22 -1.92 -4.98
CA LEU A 17 -3.21 -0.86 -5.08
C LEU A 17 -3.12 0.12 -3.92
N ILE A 18 -2.96 -0.37 -2.68
CA ILE A 18 -2.78 0.48 -1.50
C ILE A 18 -1.51 1.32 -1.63
N ALA A 19 -0.38 0.71 -1.98
CA ALA A 19 0.88 1.44 -2.16
C ALA A 19 0.75 2.55 -3.22
N TRP A 20 0.13 2.22 -4.35
CA TRP A 20 -0.09 3.15 -5.46
C TRP A 20 -1.04 4.30 -5.09
N LEU A 21 -2.18 3.98 -4.47
CA LEU A 21 -3.17 4.97 -4.05
C LEU A 21 -2.62 5.89 -2.95
N SER A 22 -1.90 5.34 -1.98
CA SER A 22 -1.23 6.13 -0.94
C SER A 22 -0.19 7.07 -1.54
N TYR A 23 0.62 6.60 -2.50
CA TYR A 23 1.56 7.46 -3.23
C TYR A 23 0.83 8.62 -3.93
N LEU A 24 -0.22 8.31 -4.71
CA LEU A 24 -0.99 9.32 -5.44
C LEU A 24 -1.65 10.33 -4.51
N PHE A 25 -2.25 9.85 -3.42
CA PHE A 25 -2.92 10.69 -2.44
C PHE A 25 -1.95 11.68 -1.77
N ILE A 26 -0.79 11.18 -1.32
CA ILE A 26 0.24 12.02 -0.69
C ILE A 26 0.81 13.02 -1.71
N TYR A 27 1.11 12.55 -2.92
CA TYR A 27 1.68 13.40 -3.97
C TYR A 27 0.70 14.51 -4.41
N GLN A 28 -0.58 14.18 -4.59
CA GLN A 28 -1.61 15.13 -4.98
C GLN A 28 -1.85 16.19 -3.89
N ASN A 29 -1.98 15.78 -2.62
CA ASN A 29 -2.12 16.73 -1.51
C ASN A 29 -0.92 17.67 -1.41
N TYR A 30 0.28 17.14 -1.62
CA TYR A 30 1.51 17.92 -1.54
C TYR A 30 1.67 18.89 -2.71
N LEU A 31 1.29 18.47 -3.93
CA LEU A 31 1.21 19.38 -5.08
C LEU A 31 0.22 20.50 -4.82
N LEU A 32 -0.98 20.21 -4.31
CA LEU A 32 -1.96 21.24 -3.96
C LEU A 32 -1.41 22.24 -2.92
N TYR A 33 -0.70 21.75 -1.90
CA TYR A 33 -0.11 22.61 -0.85
C TYR A 33 1.00 23.54 -1.39
N ARG A 34 1.85 23.05 -2.30
CA ARG A 34 3.00 23.82 -2.84
C ARG A 34 2.64 24.66 -4.05
N TRP A 35 1.73 24.19 -4.90
CA TRP A 35 1.34 24.86 -6.15
C TRP A 35 0.66 26.20 -5.87
N HIS A 36 -0.18 26.30 -4.84
CA HIS A 36 -0.78 27.57 -4.43
C HIS A 36 0.26 28.60 -3.95
N ARG A 37 1.48 28.17 -3.58
CA ARG A 37 2.53 29.04 -3.06
C ARG A 37 3.57 29.48 -4.11
N GLY A 38 3.42 29.06 -5.37
CA GLY A 38 4.38 29.37 -6.44
C GLY A 38 5.79 28.80 -6.21
N LEU A 39 5.93 27.83 -5.29
CA LEU A 39 7.22 27.22 -4.94
C LEU A 39 7.62 26.18 -5.99
N PRO A 40 8.93 25.98 -6.24
CA PRO A 40 9.41 24.99 -7.20
C PRO A 40 8.93 23.59 -6.83
N LEU A 41 8.67 22.79 -7.89
CA LEU A 41 8.14 21.43 -7.77
C LEU A 41 9.08 20.59 -6.89
N PRO A 42 8.64 20.16 -5.71
CA PRO A 42 9.48 19.40 -4.80
C PRO A 42 9.68 17.96 -5.27
N SER A 43 10.69 17.29 -4.70
CA SER A 43 11.02 15.89 -5.03
C SER A 43 9.85 14.95 -4.74
N ARG A 44 9.65 13.94 -5.62
CA ARG A 44 8.63 12.89 -5.47
C ARG A 44 9.01 11.83 -4.43
N ILE A 45 10.26 11.85 -3.96
CA ILE A 45 10.83 10.81 -3.09
C ILE A 45 10.04 10.64 -1.77
N PRO A 46 9.64 11.70 -1.04
CA PRO A 46 8.88 11.53 0.21
C PRO A 46 7.52 10.86 0.00
N ALA A 47 6.83 11.18 -1.10
CA ALA A 47 5.56 10.55 -1.44
C ALA A 47 5.74 9.08 -1.82
N LEU A 48 6.81 8.76 -2.55
CA LEU A 48 7.17 7.37 -2.88
C LEU A 48 7.43 6.56 -1.61
N LEU A 49 8.23 7.10 -0.69
CA LEU A 49 8.48 6.46 0.61
C LEU A 49 7.19 6.25 1.41
N GLY A 50 6.28 7.24 1.37
CA GLY A 50 4.95 7.11 1.96
C GLY A 50 4.16 5.94 1.36
N GLY A 51 4.04 5.87 0.03
CA GLY A 51 3.37 4.76 -0.66
C GLY A 51 3.95 3.40 -0.30
N VAL A 52 5.29 3.28 -0.30
CA VAL A 52 5.99 2.04 0.09
C VAL A 52 5.71 1.68 1.56
N ALA A 53 5.73 2.65 2.47
CA ALA A 53 5.45 2.41 3.89
C ALA A 53 4.01 1.89 4.11
N PHE A 54 3.01 2.51 3.47
CA PHE A 54 1.63 2.06 3.55
C PHE A 54 1.42 0.67 2.93
N GLY A 55 2.06 0.40 1.78
CA GLY A 55 2.05 -0.94 1.18
C GLY A 55 2.67 -1.99 2.10
N ALA A 56 3.82 -1.71 2.70
CA ALA A 56 4.49 -2.61 3.64
C ALA A 56 3.64 -2.88 4.89
N LEU A 57 2.99 -1.84 5.44
CA LEU A 57 2.06 -1.99 6.57
C LEU A 57 0.91 -2.94 6.25
N TYR A 58 0.29 -2.76 5.08
CA TYR A 58 -0.79 -3.65 4.65
C TYR A 58 -0.29 -5.08 4.40
N ALA A 59 0.87 -5.26 3.77
CA ALA A 59 1.44 -6.58 3.53
C ALA A 59 1.70 -7.34 4.84
N MET A 60 2.23 -6.66 5.87
CA MET A 60 2.41 -7.25 7.20
C MET A 60 1.07 -7.62 7.85
N TYR A 61 0.05 -6.78 7.69
CA TYR A 61 -1.29 -7.07 8.18
C TYR A 61 -1.91 -8.29 7.47
N ALA A 62 -1.83 -8.35 6.14
CA ALA A 62 -2.33 -9.46 5.35
C ALA A 62 -1.63 -10.77 5.75
N ALA A 63 -0.30 -10.77 5.86
CA ALA A 63 0.47 -11.94 6.29
C ALA A 63 0.00 -12.48 7.66
N ARG A 64 -0.17 -11.60 8.65
CA ARG A 64 -0.69 -12.00 9.98
C ARG A 64 -2.12 -12.50 9.94
N LYS A 65 -2.97 -11.93 9.08
CA LYS A 65 -4.34 -12.37 8.90
C LYS A 65 -4.39 -13.79 8.32
N PHE A 66 -3.53 -14.09 7.35
CA PHE A 66 -3.39 -15.44 6.79
C PHE A 66 -2.97 -16.46 7.84
N GLU A 67 -2.01 -16.14 8.70
CA GLU A 67 -1.57 -17.04 9.78
C GLU A 67 -2.73 -17.37 10.73
N ARG A 68 -3.51 -16.36 11.15
CA ARG A 68 -4.68 -16.58 12.04
C ARG A 68 -5.79 -17.40 11.38
N GLU A 69 -6.07 -17.18 10.10
CA GLU A 69 -7.10 -17.95 9.38
C GLU A 69 -6.68 -19.41 9.12
N LEU A 70 -5.38 -19.71 9.17
CA LEU A 70 -4.87 -21.09 9.10
C LEU A 70 -4.99 -21.79 10.46
N GLU A 71 -4.67 -21.11 11.57
CA GLU A 71 -4.86 -21.64 12.93
C GLU A 71 -6.34 -21.98 13.22
N GLU A 72 -7.29 -21.09 12.87
CA GLU A 72 -8.73 -21.34 13.08
C GLU A 72 -9.31 -22.48 12.22
N LYS A 73 -8.58 -22.96 11.20
CA LYS A 73 -9.02 -24.09 10.36
C LYS A 73 -8.45 -25.43 10.79
N GLU A 74 -7.47 -25.46 11.69
CA GLU A 74 -6.87 -26.68 12.23
C GLU A 74 -7.51 -27.15 13.55
N ASP A 75 -8.29 -26.29 14.23
CA ASP A 75 -9.16 -26.61 15.39
C ASP A 75 -10.59 -27.03 14.97
#